data_AF-A0A9E3AM09-F1
#
_entry.id   AF-A0A9E3AM09-F1
#
_cell.length_a   1.000
_cell.length_b   1.000
_cell.length_c   1.000
_cell.angle_alpha   90.00
_cell.angle_beta   90.00
_cell.angle_gamma   90.00
#
_symmetry.space_group_name_H-M   'P 1'
#
loop_
_entity.id
_entity.type
_entity.pdbx_description
1 polymer ?
#
loop_
_entity_poly.entity_id
_entity_poly.type
_entity_poly.pdbx_seq_one_letter_code
_entity_poly.pdbx_strand_id
1 'polypeptide(L)'
;MDAVETSGAVPAEVMGLWRREVITAPGFRDETTQVVWLQTPRWYADLRVKADRPGPRAPDGFAAYPDEALIALAGVQGFAGVLTASDGLCLWRRDLD
;
A
#
# COMPACT_ATOMS: atom_id res chain seq x y z
N MET A 1 1.13 -0.79 36.08
CA MET A 1 0.33 0.17 35.31
C MET A 1 0.26 -0.39 33.91
N ASP A 2 -0.66 -1.34 33.70
CA ASP A 2 -0.84 -1.99 32.40
C ASP A 2 -2.25 -1.63 31.92
N ALA A 3 -2.34 -0.61 31.08
CA ALA A 3 -3.50 -0.46 30.24
C ALA A 3 -3.35 -1.50 29.12
N VAL A 4 -4.11 -2.59 29.20
CA VAL A 4 -4.38 -3.41 28.02
C VAL A 4 -5.20 -2.52 27.10
N GLU A 5 -4.51 -1.90 26.15
CA GLU A 5 -5.11 -1.09 25.09
C GLU A 5 -6.06 -1.99 24.30
N THR A 6 -7.36 -1.79 24.51
CA THR A 6 -8.39 -2.39 23.67
C THR A 6 -8.25 -1.77 22.28
N SER A 7 -7.49 -2.45 21.42
CA SER A 7 -7.54 -2.24 19.97
C SER A 7 -9.01 -2.34 19.55
N GLY A 8 -9.60 -1.21 19.15
CA GLY A 8 -10.92 -1.21 18.54
C GLY A 8 -10.85 -2.07 17.29
N ALA A 9 -11.84 -2.95 17.12
CA ALA A 9 -11.94 -3.76 15.92
C ALA A 9 -11.97 -2.83 14.70
N VAL A 10 -11.23 -3.19 13.65
CA VAL A 10 -11.28 -2.46 12.37
C VAL A 10 -12.75 -2.37 11.92
N PRO A 11 -13.27 -1.17 11.61
CA PRO A 11 -14.65 -1.03 11.13
C PRO A 11 -14.90 -1.85 9.86
N ALA A 12 -16.02 -2.57 9.80
CA ALA A 12 -16.35 -3.40 8.64
C ALA A 12 -16.42 -2.59 7.34
N GLU A 13 -16.80 -1.32 7.42
CA GLU A 13 -16.90 -0.39 6.28
C GLU A 13 -15.56 -0.05 5.62
N VAL A 14 -14.43 -0.20 6.33
CA VAL A 14 -13.10 0.03 5.74
C VAL A 14 -12.42 -1.27 5.30
N MET A 15 -13.01 -2.44 5.59
CA MET A 15 -12.47 -3.72 5.16
C MET A 15 -12.68 -3.94 3.65
N GLY A 16 -11.78 -4.70 3.04
CA GLY A 16 -11.87 -5.06 1.63
C GLY A 16 -10.68 -4.57 0.81
N LEU A 17 -10.84 -4.67 -0.51
CA LEU A 17 -9.85 -4.23 -1.49
C LEU A 17 -10.27 -2.88 -2.06
N TRP A 18 -9.41 -1.88 -1.90
CA TRP A 18 -9.64 -0.52 -2.35
C TRP A 18 -8.61 -0.14 -3.40
N ARG A 19 -9.04 0.62 -4.39
CA ARG A 19 -8.16 1.27 -5.36
C ARG A 19 -8.21 2.76 -5.12
N ARG A 20 -7.06 3.39 -4.97
CA ARG A 20 -6.97 4.85 -4.90
C ARG A 20 -7.19 5.43 -6.29
N GLU A 21 -8.16 6.33 -6.43
CA GLU A 21 -8.42 7.02 -7.70
C GLU A 21 -7.53 8.27 -7.85
N VAL A 22 -7.37 9.03 -6.77
CA VAL A 22 -6.61 10.27 -6.77
C VAL A 22 -6.03 10.52 -5.38
N ILE A 23 -4.87 11.17 -5.31
CA ILE A 23 -4.38 11.83 -4.09
C ILE A 23 -4.04 13.29 -4.42
N THR A 24 -4.40 14.18 -3.51
CA THR A 24 -4.09 15.62 -3.61
C THR A 24 -3.46 16.09 -2.32
N ALA A 25 -2.45 16.94 -2.43
CA ALA A 25 -1.82 17.68 -1.35
C ALA A 25 -1.42 19.08 -1.89
N PRO A 26 -1.01 20.04 -1.04
CA PRO A 26 -0.57 21.35 -1.53
C PRO A 26 0.52 21.22 -2.60
N GLY A 27 0.23 21.66 -3.83
CA GLY A 27 1.14 21.58 -4.97
C GLY A 27 1.32 20.18 -5.58
N PHE A 28 0.55 19.18 -5.14
CA PHE A 28 0.69 17.79 -5.59
C PHE A 28 -0.67 17.18 -5.95
N ARG A 29 -0.75 16.54 -7.11
CA ARG A 29 -1.88 15.72 -7.54
C ARG A 29 -1.35 14.51 -8.29
N ASP A 30 -1.81 13.33 -7.92
CA ASP A 30 -1.42 12.08 -8.56
C ASP A 30 -2.66 11.20 -8.77
N GLU A 31 -2.90 10.88 -10.04
CA GLU A 31 -3.92 9.95 -10.54
C GLU A 31 -3.30 8.80 -11.35
N THR A 32 -1.97 8.81 -11.49
CA THR A 32 -1.26 7.91 -12.41
C THR A 32 -0.68 6.71 -11.66
N THR A 33 -0.26 6.87 -10.41
CA THR A 33 0.20 5.74 -9.59
C THR A 33 -0.99 4.85 -9.23
N GLN A 34 -0.93 3.58 -9.65
CA GLN A 34 -1.86 2.56 -9.23
C GLN A 34 -1.56 2.19 -7.78
N VAL A 35 -2.46 2.58 -6.87
CA VAL A 35 -2.39 2.20 -5.47
C VAL A 35 -3.55 1.29 -5.13
N VAL A 36 -3.23 0.13 -4.57
CA VAL A 36 -4.20 -0.86 -4.10
C VAL A 36 -3.98 -1.07 -2.61
N TRP A 37 -5.06 -0.96 -1.83
CA TRP A 37 -5.08 -1.17 -0.39
C TRP A 37 -5.94 -2.39 -0.07
N LEU A 38 -5.39 -3.35 0.68
CA LEU A 38 -6.16 -4.44 1.25
C LEU A 38 -6.29 -4.24 2.75
N GLN A 39 -7.52 -4.22 3.27
CA GLN A 39 -7.81 -4.20 4.69
C GLN A 39 -8.53 -5.48 5.12
N THR A 40 -7.94 -6.21 6.05
CA THR A 40 -8.55 -7.37 6.71
C THR A 40 -9.03 -6.96 8.12
N PRO A 41 -9.60 -7.85 8.95
CA PRO A 41 -9.99 -7.49 10.32
C PRO A 41 -8.84 -7.01 11.23
N ARG A 42 -7.57 -7.17 10.82
CA ARG A 42 -6.40 -6.76 11.61
C ARG A 42 -5.27 -6.21 10.75
N TRP A 43 -4.90 -6.94 9.71
CA TRP A 43 -3.78 -6.62 8.85
C TRP A 43 -4.20 -5.76 7.67
N TYR A 44 -3.29 -4.90 7.23
CA TYR A 44 -3.44 -4.14 6.01
C TYR A 44 -2.18 -4.25 5.14
N ALA A 45 -2.36 -3.98 3.85
CA ALA A 45 -1.27 -3.82 2.89
C ALA A 45 -1.59 -2.70 1.89
N ASP A 46 -0.61 -1.86 1.59
CA ASP A 46 -0.64 -0.81 0.57
C ASP A 46 0.44 -1.14 -0.47
N LEU A 47 0.05 -1.26 -1.74
CA LEU A 47 0.96 -1.48 -2.86
C LEU A 47 0.85 -0.31 -3.84
N ARG A 48 1.99 0.26 -4.23
CA ARG A 48 2.12 1.42 -5.10
C ARG A 48 2.94 1.08 -6.33
N VAL A 49 2.25 1.00 -7.45
CA VAL A 49 2.84 0.73 -8.75
C VAL A 49 2.80 2.01 -9.57
N LYS A 50 3.98 2.56 -9.86
CA LYS A 50 4.09 3.76 -10.72
C LYS A 50 3.64 3.43 -12.14
N ALA A 51 3.13 4.45 -12.84
CA ALA A 51 2.64 4.32 -14.20
C ALA A 51 3.73 3.94 -15.22
N ASP A 52 4.99 4.28 -14.92
CA ASP A 52 6.17 3.95 -15.72
C ASP A 52 6.75 2.55 -15.41
N ARG A 53 6.06 1.74 -14.58
CA ARG A 53 6.48 0.35 -14.34
C ARG A 53 6.47 -0.41 -15.68
N PRO A 54 7.55 -1.16 -16.00
CA PRO A 54 7.59 -2.01 -17.17
C PRO A 54 6.42 -3.01 -17.19
N GLY A 55 6.04 -3.41 -18.41
CA GLY A 55 4.99 -4.38 -18.68
C GLY A 55 5.23 -5.77 -18.03
N PRO A 56 4.38 -6.76 -18.34
CA PRO A 56 4.42 -8.06 -17.68
C PRO A 56 5.80 -8.73 -17.73
N ARG A 57 6.02 -9.62 -16.75
CA ARG A 57 7.28 -10.34 -16.53
C ARG A 57 7.82 -10.89 -17.86
N ALA A 58 9.06 -10.52 -18.19
CA ALA A 58 9.78 -11.14 -19.30
C ALA A 58 9.79 -12.68 -19.10
N PRO A 59 9.50 -13.46 -20.15
CA PRO A 59 9.34 -14.92 -20.03
C PRO A 59 10.58 -15.60 -19.44
N ASP A 60 11.76 -15.04 -19.66
CA ASP A 60 13.04 -15.58 -19.22
C ASP A 60 13.53 -15.02 -17.86
N GLY A 61 12.66 -14.31 -17.13
CA GLY A 61 12.96 -13.77 -15.80
C GLY A 61 13.68 -12.41 -15.79
N PHE A 62 14.24 -12.03 -14.64
CA PHE A 62 14.83 -10.70 -14.46
C PHE A 62 16.05 -10.42 -15.35
N ALA A 63 16.83 -11.45 -15.69
CA ALA A 63 18.01 -11.32 -16.54
C ALA A 63 17.71 -10.86 -17.98
N ALA A 64 16.45 -10.95 -18.41
CA ALA A 64 16.00 -10.51 -19.73
C ALA A 64 15.56 -9.03 -19.77
N TYR A 65 15.47 -8.36 -18.62
CA TYR A 65 15.18 -6.93 -18.57
C TYR A 65 16.45 -6.12 -18.79
N PRO A 66 16.37 -5.00 -19.53
CA PRO A 66 17.45 -4.02 -19.52
C PRO A 66 17.48 -3.29 -18.16
N ASP A 67 18.63 -2.73 -17.81
CA ASP A 67 18.88 -2.15 -16.48
C ASP A 67 17.86 -1.07 -16.11
N GLU A 68 17.46 -0.22 -17.06
CA GLU A 68 16.46 0.82 -16.83
C GLU A 68 15.10 0.24 -16.43
N ALA A 69 14.74 -0.93 -16.96
CA ALA A 69 13.50 -1.59 -16.61
C ALA A 69 13.60 -2.28 -15.25
N LEU A 70 14.78 -2.83 -14.88
CA LEU A 70 15.01 -3.34 -13.53
C LEU A 70 14.94 -2.22 -12.48
N ILE A 71 15.51 -1.06 -12.77
CA ILE A 71 15.41 0.14 -11.91
C ILE A 71 13.95 0.57 -11.76
N ALA A 72 13.19 0.62 -12.85
CA ALA A 72 11.77 0.97 -12.80
C ALA A 72 10.94 -0.07 -12.02
N LEU A 73 11.25 -1.36 -12.14
CA LEU A 73 10.63 -2.43 -11.33
C LEU A 73 10.97 -2.29 -9.83
N ALA A 74 12.23 -1.95 -9.50
CA ALA A 74 12.67 -1.70 -8.13
C ALA A 74 12.03 -0.44 -7.51
N GLY A 75 11.48 0.46 -8.34
CA GLY A 75 10.77 1.65 -7.89
C GLY A 75 9.34 1.40 -7.37
N VAL A 76 8.85 0.15 -7.42
CA VAL A 76 7.58 -0.23 -6.77
C VAL A 76 7.74 -0.11 -5.26
N GLN A 77 6.76 0.51 -4.62
CA GLN A 77 6.77 0.73 -3.16
C GLN A 77 5.56 0.03 -2.54
N GLY A 78 5.68 -0.33 -1.27
CA GLY A 78 4.55 -0.85 -0.52
C GLY A 78 4.90 -1.06 0.93
N PHE A 79 3.88 -1.10 1.78
CA PHE A 79 4.05 -1.34 3.20
C PHE A 79 2.86 -2.14 3.73
N ALA A 80 3.07 -2.85 4.82
CA ALA A 80 2.06 -3.68 5.44
C ALA A 80 2.22 -3.70 6.96
N GLY A 81 1.14 -4.03 7.66
CA GLY A 81 1.17 -4.15 9.10
C GLY A 81 -0.22 -4.15 9.72
N VAL A 82 -0.36 -3.59 10.91
CA VAL A 82 -1.61 -3.64 11.69
C VAL A 82 -2.30 -2.27 11.68
N LEU A 83 -3.62 -2.29 11.46
CA LEU A 83 -4.48 -1.14 11.66
C LEU A 83 -5.15 -1.23 13.04
N THR A 84 -5.03 -0.17 13.84
CA THR A 84 -5.88 0.05 15.01
C THR A 84 -6.79 1.23 14.72
N ALA A 85 -8.09 1.06 14.92
CA ALA A 85 -9.08 2.11 14.73
C ALA A 85 -9.83 2.37 16.04
N SER A 86 -9.94 3.64 16.43
CA SER A 86 -10.64 4.06 17.65
C SER A 86 -11.02 5.54 17.53
N ASP A 87 -12.23 5.91 17.95
CA ASP A 87 -12.66 7.31 18.10
C ASP A 87 -12.40 8.20 16.86
N GLY A 88 -12.69 7.67 15.66
CA GLY A 88 -12.49 8.39 14.39
C GLY A 88 -11.01 8.52 13.96
N LEU A 89 -10.08 7.93 14.72
CA LEU A 89 -8.67 7.84 14.41
C LEU A 89 -8.33 6.46 13.87
N CYS A 90 -7.47 6.42 12.85
CA CYS A 90 -6.83 5.22 12.36
C CYS A 90 -5.32 5.34 12.59
N LEU A 91 -4.72 4.31 13.19
CA LEU A 91 -3.28 4.19 13.40
C LEU A 91 -2.76 2.99 12.60
N TRP A 92 -1.75 3.25 11.78
CA TRP A 92 -1.09 2.24 10.96
C TRP A 92 0.30 1.98 11.50
N ARG A 93 0.51 0.80 12.11
CA ARG A 93 1.84 0.32 12.46
C ARG A 93 2.40 -0.45 11.27
N ARG A 94 3.49 0.04 10.69
CA ARG A 94 4.19 -0.63 9.59
C ARG A 94 5.11 -1.72 10.16
N ASP A 95 4.78 -2.96 9.85
CA ASP A 95 5.59 -4.13 10.17
C ASP A 95 6.49 -4.51 8.97
N LEU A 96 6.16 -4.04 7.76
CA LEU A 96 6.95 -4.07 6.53
C LEU A 96 6.88 -2.71 5.83
N ASP A 97 8.00 -2.24 5.27
CA ASP A 97 8.17 -0.95 4.56
C ASP A 97 9.20 -1.08 3.42
#